data_AF-A0A1Z3HJ13-F1
#
_entry.id   AF-A0A1Z3HJ13-F1
#
_cell.length_a   1.000
_cell.length_b   1.000
_cell.length_c   1.000
_cell.angle_alpha   90.00
_cell.angle_beta   90.00
_cell.angle_gamma   90.00
#
_symmetry.space_group_name_H-M   'P 1'
#
loop_
_entity.id
_entity.type
_entity.pdbx_description
1 polymer ?
#
loop_
_entity_poly.entity_id
_entity_poly.type
_entity_poly.pdbx_seq_one_letter_code
_entity_poly.pdbx_strand_id
1 'polypeptide(L)'
;MGHGWRRVRAYARRIVKVKGHWGWYLAVLLGIPALNGLAAVWMELMGQDAIAPPTLSLDAWLTAALLRGTEGPVEEIGWRGFALPMLQQQYSGFRASIILGFLWALWHVPVIVLGRSVGGGLAGALPAVLLLFFACTTAVFRL
;
A
#
# COMPACT_ATOMS: atom_id res chain seq x y z
N MET A 1 -16.46 14.70 -29.15
CA MET A 1 -15.41 14.43 -28.13
C MET A 1 -15.80 14.79 -26.67
N GLY A 2 -17.06 15.11 -26.33
CA GLY A 2 -17.40 15.70 -25.02
C GLY A 2 -17.70 14.77 -23.83
N HIS A 3 -17.94 13.47 -24.04
CA HIS A 3 -18.35 12.57 -22.94
C HIS A 3 -17.18 11.98 -22.13
N GLY A 4 -16.05 11.69 -22.78
CA GLY A 4 -14.87 11.12 -22.12
C GLY A 4 -14.22 12.08 -21.12
N TRP A 5 -14.03 13.34 -21.52
CA TRP A 5 -13.36 14.34 -20.68
C TRP A 5 -14.13 14.68 -19.39
N ARG A 6 -15.47 14.65 -19.44
CA ARG A 6 -16.31 14.83 -18.24
C ARG A 6 -16.09 13.72 -17.21
N ARG A 7 -15.88 12.48 -17.65
CA ARG A 7 -15.61 11.34 -16.76
C ARG A 7 -14.23 11.44 -16.13
N VAL A 8 -13.21 11.78 -16.91
CA VAL A 8 -11.84 12.02 -16.40
C VAL A 8 -11.81 13.13 -15.36
N ARG A 9 -12.47 14.26 -15.63
CA ARG A 9 -12.56 15.38 -14.68
C ARG A 9 -13.39 15.05 -13.43
N ALA A 10 -14.37 14.15 -13.54
CA ALA A 10 -15.13 13.68 -12.38
C ALA A 10 -14.29 12.73 -11.51
N TYR A 11 -13.48 11.88 -12.12
CA TYR A 11 -12.53 11.00 -11.46
C TYR A 11 -11.44 11.78 -10.71
N ALA A 12 -10.77 12.73 -11.38
CA ALA A 12 -9.73 13.56 -10.76
C ALA A 12 -10.23 14.33 -9.53
N ARG A 13 -11.47 14.85 -9.57
CA ARG A 13 -12.10 15.54 -8.45
C ARG A 13 -12.43 14.65 -7.25
N ARG A 14 -12.46 13.33 -7.39
CA ARG A 14 -12.68 12.41 -6.27
C ARG A 14 -11.38 12.11 -5.53
N ILE A 15 -10.26 12.02 -6.25
CA ILE A 15 -8.93 11.74 -5.67
C ILE A 15 -8.52 12.80 -4.65
N VAL A 16 -8.81 14.08 -4.93
CA VAL A 16 -8.41 15.20 -4.05
C VAL A 16 -9.35 15.43 -2.86
N LYS A 17 -10.41 14.64 -2.70
CA LYS A 17 -11.37 14.82 -1.60
C LYS A 17 -10.94 14.03 -0.38
N VAL A 18 -10.40 14.76 0.59
CA VAL A 18 -10.14 14.23 1.93
C VAL A 18 -11.45 14.26 2.73
N LYS A 19 -11.96 13.08 3.09
CA LYS A 19 -13.16 12.91 3.93
C LYS A 19 -12.90 11.78 4.91
N GLY A 20 -13.28 11.97 6.18
CA GLY A 20 -13.19 10.92 7.18
C GLY A 20 -13.13 11.48 8.60
N HIS A 21 -13.50 10.65 9.57
CA HIS A 21 -13.33 10.96 10.98
C HIS A 21 -11.84 11.00 11.35
N TRP A 22 -11.40 11.94 12.20
CA TRP A 22 -9.99 12.13 12.58
C TRP A 22 -9.32 10.86 13.13
N GLY A 23 -10.10 10.00 13.80
CA GLY A 23 -9.61 8.72 14.32
C GLY A 23 -9.02 7.80 13.25
N TRP A 24 -9.47 7.87 12.00
CA TRP A 24 -8.87 7.09 10.91
C TRP A 24 -7.48 7.57 10.53
N TYR A 25 -7.24 8.88 10.60
CA TYR A 25 -5.91 9.44 10.35
C TYR A 25 -4.94 9.01 11.43
N LEU A 26 -5.36 8.99 12.70
CA LEU A 26 -4.54 8.45 13.78
C LEU A 26 -4.31 6.94 13.65
N ALA A 27 -5.34 6.19 13.29
CA ALA A 27 -5.20 4.75 13.05
C ALA A 27 -4.17 4.47 11.94
N VAL A 28 -4.14 5.27 10.87
CA VAL A 28 -3.12 5.16 9.81
C VAL A 28 -1.75 5.62 10.30
N LEU A 29 -1.68 6.80 10.93
CA LEU A 29 -0.43 7.41 11.38
C LEU A 29 0.30 6.57 12.42
N LEU A 30 -0.43 5.90 13.31
CA LEU A 30 0.14 5.05 14.37
C LEU A 30 0.16 3.58 13.98
N GLY A 31 -0.88 3.11 13.29
CA GLY A 31 -1.01 1.70 12.92
C GLY A 31 0.01 1.26 11.88
N ILE A 32 0.31 2.08 10.87
CA ILE A 32 1.32 1.72 9.86
C ILE A 32 2.72 1.58 10.48
N PRO A 33 3.24 2.53 11.27
CA PRO A 33 4.52 2.35 11.97
C PRO A 33 4.51 1.15 12.91
N ALA A 34 3.43 0.92 13.66
CA ALA A 34 3.33 -0.22 14.56
C ALA A 34 3.41 -1.56 13.81
N LEU A 35 2.70 -1.70 12.69
CA LEU A 35 2.75 -2.90 11.84
C LEU A 35 4.13 -3.11 11.23
N ASN A 36 4.80 -2.04 10.78
CA ASN A 36 6.18 -2.13 10.29
C ASN A 36 7.16 -2.55 11.40
N GLY A 37 7.00 -2.02 12.61
CA GLY A 37 7.81 -2.42 13.76
C GLY A 37 7.62 -3.90 14.11
N LEU A 38 6.38 -4.39 14.10
CA LEU A 38 6.09 -5.82 14.29
C LEU A 38 6.72 -6.69 13.20
N ALA A 39 6.66 -6.26 11.94
CA ALA A 39 7.32 -6.95 10.84
C ALA A 39 8.85 -6.97 11.00
N ALA A 40 9.45 -5.85 11.42
CA ALA A 40 10.89 -5.78 11.69
C ALA A 40 11.31 -6.72 12.82
N VAL A 41 10.56 -6.77 13.93
CA VAL A 41 10.80 -7.73 15.02
C VAL A 41 10.68 -9.17 14.52
N TRP A 42 9.68 -9.47 13.70
CA TRP A 42 9.52 -10.81 13.13
C TRP A 42 10.71 -11.21 12.25
N MET A 43 11.22 -10.28 11.45
CA MET A 43 12.40 -10.50 10.61
C MET A 43 13.67 -10.72 11.44
N GLU A 44 13.85 -9.95 12.52
CA GLU A 44 14.95 -10.12 13.48
C GLU A 44 14.94 -11.53 14.10
N LEU A 45 13.75 -12.03 14.48
CA LEU A 45 13.57 -13.39 14.99
C LEU A 45 13.92 -14.47 13.95
N MET A 46 13.87 -14.14 12.67
CA MET A 46 14.28 -15.01 11.55
C MET A 46 15.77 -14.84 11.19
N GLY A 47 16.54 -14.10 11.99
CA GLY A 47 17.96 -13.87 11.80
C GLY A 47 18.29 -12.86 10.70
N GLN A 48 17.37 -11.93 10.42
CA GLN A 48 17.58 -10.82 9.47
C GLN A 48 17.78 -9.52 10.25
N ASP A 49 18.81 -8.74 9.94
CA ASP A 49 19.10 -7.45 10.60
C ASP A 49 18.11 -6.35 10.16
N ALA A 50 16.86 -6.44 10.60
CA ALA A 50 15.77 -5.58 10.14
C ALA A 50 15.58 -4.33 11.03
N ILE A 51 16.14 -4.33 12.25
CA ILE A 51 16.05 -3.21 13.20
C ILE A 51 17.30 -2.31 13.14
N ALA A 52 18.32 -2.72 12.38
CA ALA A 52 19.56 -1.96 12.25
C ALA A 52 19.31 -0.54 11.73
N PRO A 53 19.95 0.49 12.32
CA PRO A 53 19.79 1.86 11.87
C PRO A 53 20.27 2.00 10.42
N PRO A 54 19.57 2.79 9.58
CA PRO A 54 19.95 2.96 8.19
C PRO A 54 21.34 3.58 8.10
N THR A 55 22.24 2.92 7.37
CA THR A 55 23.61 3.40 7.10
C THR A 55 23.68 4.30 5.86
N LEU A 56 22.52 4.69 5.31
CA LEU A 56 22.41 5.53 4.12
C LEU A 56 22.93 6.94 4.40
N SER A 57 23.66 7.49 3.44
CA SER A 57 23.99 8.91 3.42
C SER A 57 22.71 9.76 3.24
N LEU A 58 22.76 11.03 3.64
CA LEU A 58 21.59 11.93 3.58
C LEU A 58 21.03 12.06 2.16
N ASP A 59 21.90 12.13 1.15
CA ASP A 59 21.52 12.20 -0.26
C ASP A 59 20.86 10.91 -0.75
N ALA A 60 21.37 9.74 -0.35
CA ALA A 60 20.74 8.46 -0.65
C ALA A 60 19.36 8.33 0.00
N TRP A 61 19.24 8.79 1.25
CA TRP A 61 17.98 8.82 1.98
C TRP A 61 16.95 9.73 1.30
N LEU A 62 17.34 10.95 0.91
CA LEU A 62 16.47 11.90 0.22
C LEU A 62 16.02 11.38 -1.15
N THR A 63 16.92 10.75 -1.90
CA THR A 63 16.61 10.15 -3.19
C THR A 63 15.62 9.00 -3.02
N ALA A 64 15.85 8.12 -2.06
CA ALA A 64 14.93 7.02 -1.76
C ALA A 64 13.56 7.56 -1.30
N ALA A 65 13.52 8.57 -0.45
CA ALA A 65 12.28 9.20 0.01
C ALA A 65 11.49 9.82 -1.15
N LEU A 66 12.17 10.47 -2.10
CA LEU A 66 11.54 11.06 -3.28
C LEU A 66 10.90 9.98 -4.17
N LEU A 67 11.65 8.92 -4.47
CA LEU A 67 11.16 7.81 -5.29
C LEU A 67 9.96 7.12 -4.63
N ARG A 68 10.09 6.75 -3.35
CA ARG A 68 9.01 6.14 -2.56
C ARG A 68 7.78 7.05 -2.44
N GLY A 69 8.01 8.36 -2.34
CA GLY A 69 6.94 9.36 -2.30
C GLY A 69 6.11 9.45 -3.59
N THR A 70 6.62 8.95 -4.71
CA THR A 70 5.87 8.90 -5.98
C THR A 70 5.16 7.57 -6.22
N GLU A 71 5.70 6.46 -5.72
CA GLU A 71 5.14 5.11 -5.91
C GLU A 71 3.73 4.99 -5.31
N GLY A 72 3.57 5.38 -4.04
CA GLY A 72 2.32 5.26 -3.30
C GLY A 72 1.13 5.96 -3.99
N PRO A 73 1.22 7.26 -4.30
CA PRO A 73 0.13 7.98 -4.96
C PRO A 73 -0.26 7.40 -6.32
N VAL A 74 0.70 6.93 -7.10
CA VAL A 74 0.44 6.34 -8.43
C VAL A 74 -0.32 5.02 -8.30
N GLU A 75 0.10 4.15 -7.38
CA GLU A 75 -0.60 2.90 -7.10
C GLU A 75 -2.03 3.15 -6.60
N GLU A 76 -2.22 4.11 -5.68
CA GLU A 76 -3.54 4.41 -5.11
C GLU A 76 -4.54 4.91 -6.15
N ILE A 77 -4.09 5.69 -7.14
CA ILE A 77 -4.92 6.14 -8.28
C ILE A 77 -5.51 4.93 -9.02
N GLY A 78 -4.69 3.92 -9.32
CA GLY A 78 -5.14 2.70 -9.97
C GLY A 78 -6.04 1.85 -9.09
N TRP A 79 -5.55 1.47 -7.91
CA TRP A 79 -6.25 0.49 -7.05
C TRP A 79 -7.49 1.07 -6.38
N ARG A 80 -7.39 2.23 -5.73
CA ARG A 80 -8.50 2.85 -4.98
C ARG A 80 -9.36 3.74 -5.88
N GLY A 81 -8.75 4.41 -6.86
CA GLY A 81 -9.49 5.28 -7.77
C GLY A 81 -10.30 4.51 -8.80
N PHE A 82 -9.73 3.44 -9.39
CA PHE A 82 -10.32 2.77 -10.55
C PHE A 82 -10.78 1.33 -10.25
N ALA A 83 -9.90 0.46 -9.76
CA ALA A 83 -10.23 -0.95 -9.57
C ALA A 83 -11.27 -1.19 -8.46
N LEU A 84 -11.12 -0.55 -7.30
CA LEU A 84 -12.02 -0.72 -6.16
C LEU A 84 -13.48 -0.33 -6.50
N PRO A 85 -13.78 0.85 -7.09
CA PRO A 85 -15.16 1.20 -7.43
C PRO A 85 -15.78 0.30 -8.49
N MET A 86 -14.99 -0.32 -9.37
CA MET A 86 -15.49 -1.30 -10.34
C MET A 86 -15.85 -2.61 -9.65
N LEU A 87 -15.01 -3.11 -8.74
CA LEU A 87 -15.33 -4.30 -7.95
C LEU A 87 -16.56 -4.10 -7.05
N GLN A 88 -16.71 -2.90 -6.47
CA GLN A 88 -17.86 -2.55 -5.63
C GLN A 88 -19.19 -2.45 -6.40
N GLN A 89 -19.21 -2.46 -7.73
CA GLN A 89 -20.46 -2.57 -8.51
C GLN A 89 -21.06 -3.97 -8.44
N GLN A 90 -20.25 -4.99 -8.16
CA GLN A 90 -20.66 -6.40 -8.17
C GLN A 90 -20.52 -7.07 -6.80
N TYR A 91 -19.65 -6.54 -5.93
CA TYR A 91 -19.34 -7.12 -4.62
C TYR A 91 -19.57 -6.11 -3.50
N SER A 92 -19.87 -6.60 -2.29
CA SER A 92 -19.87 -5.75 -1.10
C SER A 92 -18.48 -5.16 -0.85
N GLY A 93 -18.42 -4.01 -0.17
CA GLY A 93 -17.15 -3.34 0.12
C GLY A 93 -16.09 -4.26 0.74
N PHE A 94 -16.50 -5.15 1.65
CA PHE A 94 -15.62 -6.16 2.25
C PHE A 94 -15.08 -7.16 1.21
N ARG A 95 -15.94 -7.77 0.40
CA ARG A 95 -15.53 -8.74 -0.64
C ARG A 95 -14.67 -8.10 -1.71
N ALA A 96 -15.04 -6.89 -2.17
CA ALA A 96 -14.27 -6.12 -3.13
C ALA A 96 -12.85 -5.84 -2.61
N SER A 97 -12.71 -5.57 -1.31
CA SER A 97 -11.42 -5.27 -0.69
C SER A 97 -10.52 -6.48 -0.53
N ILE A 98 -11.10 -7.65 -0.22
CA ILE A 98 -10.35 -8.92 -0.21
C ILE A 98 -9.82 -9.24 -1.62
N ILE A 99 -10.69 -9.15 -2.63
CA ILE A 99 -10.30 -9.41 -4.03
C ILE A 99 -9.19 -8.44 -4.45
N LEU A 100 -9.38 -7.15 -4.18
CA LEU A 100 -8.41 -6.12 -4.54
C LEU A 100 -7.07 -6.32 -3.83
N GLY A 101 -7.08 -6.63 -2.54
CA GLY A 101 -5.86 -6.93 -1.80
C GLY A 101 -5.12 -8.13 -2.40
N PHE A 102 -5.85 -9.15 -2.87
CA PHE A 102 -5.22 -10.34 -3.45
C PHE A 102 -4.55 -10.03 -4.79
N LEU A 103 -5.24 -9.25 -5.63
CA LEU A 103 -4.67 -8.75 -6.89
C LEU A 103 -3.44 -7.86 -6.64
N TRP A 104 -3.48 -7.02 -5.61
CA TRP A 104 -2.35 -6.18 -5.21
C TRP A 104 -1.16 -7.02 -4.73
N ALA A 105 -1.39 -8.04 -3.90
CA ALA A 105 -0.32 -8.94 -3.46
C ALA A 105 0.31 -9.70 -4.65
N LEU A 106 -0.52 -10.14 -5.60
CA LEU A 106 -0.06 -10.81 -6.82
C LEU A 106 0.76 -9.87 -7.72
N TRP A 107 0.38 -8.59 -7.80
CA TRP A 107 1.11 -7.56 -8.54
C TRP A 107 2.55 -7.36 -8.04
N HIS A 108 2.80 -7.59 -6.74
CA HIS A 108 4.14 -7.50 -6.17
C HIS A 108 4.99 -8.76 -6.33
N VAL A 109 4.44 -9.87 -6.83
CA VAL A 109 5.20 -11.12 -6.99
C VAL A 109 6.45 -10.95 -7.86
N PRO A 110 6.42 -10.29 -9.04
CA PRO A 110 7.61 -10.10 -9.85
C PRO A 110 8.72 -9.34 -9.12
N VAL A 111 8.40 -8.26 -8.40
CA VAL A 111 9.42 -7.48 -7.68
C VAL A 111 9.99 -8.26 -6.49
N ILE A 112 9.17 -9.08 -5.83
CA ILE A 112 9.64 -9.96 -4.75
C ILE A 112 10.57 -11.04 -5.30
N VAL A 113 10.25 -11.62 -6.46
CA VAL A 113 11.03 -12.69 -7.09
C VAL A 113 12.34 -12.15 -7.69
N LEU A 114 12.29 -11.00 -8.36
CA LEU A 114 13.44 -10.33 -8.96
C LEU A 114 14.32 -9.64 -7.89
N GLY A 115 13.71 -9.14 -6.82
CA GLY A 115 14.39 -8.54 -5.67
C GLY A 115 15.05 -9.55 -4.72
N ARG A 116 14.99 -10.86 -5.00
CA ARG A 116 15.66 -11.94 -4.24
C ARG A 116 17.18 -11.78 -4.11
N SER A 117 17.79 -10.79 -4.75
CA SER A 117 19.16 -10.35 -4.48
C SER A 117 19.32 -9.67 -3.12
N VAL A 118 18.23 -9.31 -2.41
CA VAL A 118 18.25 -8.63 -1.11
C VAL A 118 17.52 -9.47 -0.04
N GLY A 119 18.27 -10.34 0.65
CA GLY A 119 18.04 -10.66 2.07
C GLY A 119 17.33 -11.95 2.49
N GLY A 120 16.08 -12.23 2.05
CA GLY A 120 15.23 -13.19 2.83
C GLY A 120 14.33 -14.18 2.07
N GLY A 121 14.26 -14.13 0.73
CA GLY A 121 13.38 -15.01 -0.06
C GLY A 121 11.87 -14.81 0.19
N LEU A 122 11.04 -15.70 -0.36
CA LEU A 122 9.56 -15.60 -0.28
C LEU A 122 9.04 -15.66 1.17
N ALA A 123 9.72 -16.39 2.06
CA ALA A 123 9.28 -16.60 3.44
C ALA A 123 9.32 -15.33 4.30
N GLY A 124 10.29 -14.43 4.06
CA GLY A 124 10.36 -13.12 4.75
C GLY A 124 9.41 -12.06 4.17
N ALA A 125 9.14 -12.12 2.87
CA ALA A 125 8.28 -11.15 2.18
C ALA A 125 6.78 -11.41 2.41
N LEU A 126 6.36 -12.67 2.54
CA LEU A 126 4.95 -13.04 2.67
C LEU A 126 4.25 -12.42 3.89
N PRO A 127 4.82 -12.45 5.12
CA PRO A 127 4.21 -11.78 6.27
C PRO A 127 4.09 -10.26 6.10
N ALA A 128 5.12 -9.60 5.54
CA ALA A 128 5.08 -8.15 5.29
C ALA A 128 4.01 -7.77 4.26
N VAL A 129 3.89 -8.53 3.17
CA VAL A 129 2.84 -8.35 2.14
C VAL A 129 1.45 -8.60 2.71
N LEU A 130 1.28 -9.60 3.58
CA LEU A 130 0.00 -9.90 4.24
C LEU A 130 -0.36 -8.83 5.30
N LEU A 131 0.59 -8.27 6.03
CA LEU A 131 0.34 -7.18 6.97
C LEU A 131 -0.02 -5.86 6.25
N LEU A 132 0.62 -5.58 5.10
CA LEU A 132 0.27 -4.45 4.24
C LEU A 132 -1.09 -4.63 3.54
N PHE A 133 -1.45 -5.86 3.17
CA PHE A 133 -2.79 -6.23 2.71
C PHE A 133 -3.86 -5.84 3.76
N PHE A 134 -3.60 -6.12 5.05
CA PHE A 134 -4.53 -5.73 6.13
C PHE A 134 -4.62 -4.21 6.30
N ALA A 135 -3.51 -3.47 6.23
CA ALA A 135 -3.52 -2.00 6.24
C ALA A 135 -4.35 -1.40 5.07
N CYS A 136 -4.40 -2.08 3.93
CA CYS A 136 -5.20 -1.64 2.79
C CYS A 136 -6.72 -1.79 3.01
N THR A 137 -7.15 -2.78 3.81
CA THR A 137 -8.57 -3.10 4.06
C THR A 137 -9.26 -2.21 5.10
N THR A 138 -8.50 -1.52 5.97
CA THR A 138 -9.07 -0.67 7.03
C THR A 138 -9.63 0.66 6.50
N ALA A 139 -9.15 1.14 5.34
CA ALA A 139 -9.65 2.37 4.70
C ALA A 139 -10.97 2.19 3.92
N VAL A 140 -11.67 1.07 4.10
CA VAL A 140 -12.84 0.69 3.28
C VAL A 140 -14.17 1.16 3.88
N PHE A 141 -14.21 1.57 5.14
CA PHE A 141 -15.48 1.94 5.77
C PHE A 141 -15.77 3.44 5.67
N ARG A 142 -16.45 3.78 4.56
CA ARG A 142 -17.15 5.02 4.19
C ARG A 142 -16.42 5.94 3.22
N LEU A 143 -16.35 5.51 1.96
CA LEU A 143 -16.64 6.40 0.83
C LEU A 143 -18.15 6.46 0.59
#